data_AF-K6YYI1-F1
#
_entry.id   AF-K6YYI1-F1
#
_cell.length_a   1.000
_cell.length_b   1.000
_cell.length_c   1.000
_cell.angle_alpha   90.00
_cell.angle_beta   90.00
_cell.angle_gamma   90.00
#
_symmetry.space_group_name_H-M   'P 1'
#
loop_
_entity.id
_entity.type
_entity.pdbx_description
1 polymer ?
#
loop_
_entity_poly.entity_id
_entity_poly.type
_entity_poly.pdbx_seq_one_letter_code
_entity_poly.pdbx_strand_id
1 'polypeptide(L)'
;MKNIMIAGVVGLSALCATSVSAEYIDPVMEKKLVRVCEAIKSDSRIRLHVAIKRTGVNARHLAKGLVCNGHDPVTFAALNNANKTGTLMASRLNVDYQELLAKL
;
A
#
# COMPACT_ATOMS: atom_id res chain seq x y z
N MET A 1 35.98 -4.09 50.37
CA MET A 1 35.45 -2.76 50.75
C MET A 1 36.30 -1.67 50.10
N LYS A 2 35.81 -1.10 49.00
CA LYS A 2 36.07 0.30 48.63
C LYS A 2 35.05 0.70 47.57
N ASN A 3 34.29 1.72 47.91
CA ASN A 3 33.17 2.28 47.18
C ASN A 3 33.66 3.10 45.97
N ILE A 4 32.75 3.38 45.01
CA ILE A 4 32.44 4.72 44.43
C ILE A 4 32.14 4.68 42.91
N MET A 5 30.84 4.90 42.64
CA MET A 5 30.19 5.88 41.73
C MET A 5 30.39 5.90 40.19
N ILE A 6 29.24 5.72 39.52
CA ILE A 6 28.59 6.53 38.48
C ILE A 6 29.41 6.97 37.25
N ALA A 7 28.97 6.50 36.07
CA ALA A 7 28.81 7.35 34.89
C ALA A 7 27.76 6.74 33.95
N GLY A 8 26.56 7.34 33.92
CA GLY A 8 25.53 7.01 32.95
C GLY A 8 25.96 7.44 31.55
N VAL A 9 26.03 6.49 30.62
CA VAL A 9 26.13 6.78 29.19
C VAL A 9 24.71 6.97 28.67
N VAL A 10 24.28 8.23 28.59
CA VAL A 10 23.13 8.60 27.76
C VAL A 10 23.58 8.45 26.31
N GLY A 11 23.32 7.29 25.73
CA GLY A 11 23.49 7.05 24.31
C GLY A 11 22.51 7.94 23.54
N LEU A 12 23.01 9.08 23.05
CA LEU A 12 22.29 9.94 22.13
C LEU A 12 22.16 9.20 20.80
N SER A 13 21.11 8.39 20.65
CA SER A 13 20.74 7.78 19.38
C SER A 13 20.38 8.89 18.41
N ALA A 14 21.33 9.26 17.55
CA ALA A 14 21.12 10.14 16.42
C ALA A 14 20.04 9.53 15.51
N LEU A 15 18.80 9.99 15.65
CA LEU A 15 17.75 9.76 14.69
C LEU A 15 18.14 10.53 13.43
N CYS A 16 18.84 9.89 12.51
CA CYS A 16 18.98 10.38 11.15
C CYS A 16 17.58 10.43 10.54
N ALA A 17 16.90 11.57 10.69
CA ALA A 17 15.66 11.85 9.99
C ALA A 17 16.00 11.97 8.50
N THR A 18 15.95 10.87 7.76
CA THR A 18 15.93 10.93 6.31
C THR A 18 14.65 11.66 5.92
N SER A 19 14.78 12.87 5.38
CA SER A 19 13.66 13.59 4.79
C SER A 19 13.16 12.77 3.60
N VAL A 20 12.11 11.99 3.79
CA VAL A 20 11.35 11.40 2.69
C VAL A 20 10.66 12.57 1.99
N SER A 21 11.27 13.08 0.93
CA SER A 21 10.62 14.05 0.06
C SER A 21 9.44 13.36 -0.60
N ALA A 22 8.22 13.73 -0.20
CA ALA A 22 7.03 13.29 -0.90
C ALA A 22 7.10 13.84 -2.33
N GLU A 23 7.22 12.94 -3.30
CA GLU A 23 7.21 13.31 -4.72
C GLU A 23 5.87 13.97 -5.05
N TYR A 24 5.91 15.10 -5.75
CA TYR A 24 4.71 15.83 -6.13
C TYR A 24 3.86 14.98 -7.08
N ILE A 25 2.63 14.68 -6.68
CA ILE A 25 1.64 14.01 -7.53
C ILE A 25 0.65 15.07 -8.03
N ASP A 26 0.41 15.07 -9.33
CA ASP A 26 -0.65 15.89 -9.93
C ASP A 26 -2.02 15.58 -9.28
N PRO A 27 -2.80 16.58 -8.82
CA PRO A 27 -4.08 16.36 -8.14
C PRO A 27 -5.12 15.58 -8.96
N VAL A 28 -5.09 15.70 -10.30
CA VAL A 28 -5.99 14.95 -11.17
C VAL A 28 -5.62 13.47 -11.16
N MET A 29 -4.32 13.18 -11.20
CA MET A 29 -3.79 11.83 -11.08
C MET A 29 -4.10 11.23 -9.69
N GLU A 30 -3.89 11.98 -8.61
CA GLU A 30 -4.24 11.55 -7.25
C GLU A 30 -5.72 11.14 -7.16
N LYS A 31 -6.63 12.00 -7.65
CA LYS A 31 -8.08 11.70 -7.68
C LYS A 31 -8.41 10.45 -8.50
N LYS A 32 -7.66 10.16 -9.56
CA LYS A 32 -7.82 8.93 -10.36
C LYS A 32 -7.36 7.71 -9.55
N LEU A 33 -6.26 7.80 -8.81
CA LEU A 33 -5.76 6.71 -7.95
C LEU A 33 -6.72 6.43 -6.79
N VAL A 34 -7.26 7.46 -6.13
CA VAL A 34 -8.28 7.29 -5.08
C VAL A 34 -9.50 6.53 -5.61
N ARG A 35 -9.97 6.86 -6.83
CA ARG A 35 -11.07 6.12 -7.49
C ARG A 35 -10.72 4.66 -7.78
N VAL A 36 -9.45 4.31 -7.98
CA VAL A 36 -9.03 2.91 -8.10
C VAL A 36 -9.21 2.22 -6.75
N CYS A 37 -8.80 2.83 -5.64
CA CYS A 37 -9.01 2.29 -4.29
C CYS A 37 -10.51 2.11 -3.98
N GLU A 38 -11.34 3.10 -4.27
CA GLU A 38 -12.80 2.99 -4.11
C GLU A 38 -13.38 1.84 -4.96
N ALA A 39 -12.88 1.67 -6.19
CA ALA A 39 -13.33 0.61 -7.07
C ALA A 39 -12.87 -0.78 -6.60
N ILE A 40 -11.67 -0.90 -6.01
CA ILE A 40 -11.21 -2.13 -5.36
C ILE A 40 -12.18 -2.49 -4.24
N LYS A 41 -12.45 -1.56 -3.31
CA LYS A 41 -13.36 -1.77 -2.17
C LYS A 41 -14.77 -2.19 -2.61
N SER A 42 -15.22 -1.76 -3.78
CA SER A 42 -16.57 -2.05 -4.28
C SER A 42 -16.82 -3.50 -4.72
N ASP A 43 -15.78 -4.34 -4.78
CA ASP A 43 -15.82 -5.72 -5.30
C ASP A 43 -16.33 -5.86 -6.76
N SER A 44 -16.49 -4.75 -7.48
CA SER A 44 -16.96 -4.77 -8.87
C SER A 44 -15.80 -4.75 -9.86
N ARG A 45 -15.61 -5.88 -10.55
CA ARG A 45 -14.58 -6.02 -11.61
C ARG A 45 -14.73 -4.98 -12.73
N ILE A 46 -15.96 -4.64 -13.09
CA ILE A 46 -16.24 -3.65 -14.14
C ILE A 46 -15.83 -2.24 -13.66
N ARG A 47 -16.24 -1.85 -12.45
CA ARG A 47 -15.85 -0.55 -11.87
C ARG A 47 -14.33 -0.44 -11.76
N LEU A 48 -13.67 -1.51 -11.30
CA LEU A 48 -12.22 -1.54 -11.20
C LEU A 48 -11.53 -1.42 -12.55
N HIS A 49 -11.99 -2.17 -13.56
CA HIS A 49 -11.46 -2.06 -14.92
C HIS A 49 -11.57 -0.63 -15.47
N VAL A 50 -12.74 0.00 -15.32
CA VAL A 50 -12.97 1.38 -15.77
C VAL A 50 -12.09 2.37 -15.01
N ALA A 51 -11.96 2.22 -13.69
CA ALA A 51 -11.13 3.09 -12.87
C ALA A 51 -9.66 3.00 -13.29
N ILE A 52 -9.11 1.78 -13.42
CA ILE A 52 -7.75 1.53 -13.92
C ILE A 52 -7.57 2.18 -15.30
N LYS A 53 -8.48 1.95 -16.25
CA LYS A 53 -8.36 2.52 -17.61
C LYS A 53 -8.31 4.05 -17.61
N ARG A 54 -9.08 4.70 -16.74
CA ARG A 54 -9.09 6.17 -16.59
C ARG A 54 -7.80 6.76 -16.02
N THR A 55 -7.00 5.93 -15.33
CA THR A 55 -5.67 6.36 -14.86
C THR A 55 -4.68 6.52 -16.01
N GLY A 56 -4.78 5.69 -17.06
CA GLY A 56 -3.74 5.55 -18.08
C GLY A 56 -2.51 4.75 -17.62
N VAL A 57 -2.50 4.29 -16.36
CA VAL A 57 -1.40 3.52 -15.76
C VAL A 57 -1.61 2.03 -16.00
N ASN A 58 -0.51 1.30 -16.22
CA ASN A 58 -0.54 -0.14 -16.36
C ASN A 58 -1.10 -0.80 -15.08
N ALA A 59 -2.04 -1.73 -15.23
CA ALA A 59 -2.68 -2.42 -14.10
C ALA A 59 -1.67 -3.16 -13.19
N ARG A 60 -0.57 -3.69 -13.75
CA ARG A 60 0.50 -4.31 -12.98
C ARG A 60 1.28 -3.29 -12.14
N HIS A 61 1.48 -2.07 -12.62
CA HIS A 61 2.11 -1.01 -11.83
C HIS A 61 1.21 -0.56 -10.68
N LEU A 62 -0.09 -0.43 -10.92
CA LEU A 62 -1.05 -0.15 -9.86
C LEU A 62 -1.07 -1.27 -8.83
N ALA A 63 -1.12 -2.53 -9.25
CA ALA A 63 -1.10 -3.67 -8.33
C ALA A 63 0.18 -3.74 -7.47
N LYS A 64 1.31 -3.20 -7.95
CA LYS A 64 2.59 -3.20 -7.21
C LYS A 64 2.81 -1.97 -6.34
N GLY A 65 2.39 -0.80 -6.80
CA GLY A 65 2.81 0.48 -6.22
C GLY A 65 1.69 1.35 -5.67
N LEU A 66 0.42 1.05 -5.95
CA LEU A 66 -0.69 1.79 -5.37
C LEU A 66 -0.86 1.42 -3.90
N VAL A 67 -0.98 2.41 -3.04
CA VAL A 67 -1.29 2.23 -1.63
C VAL A 67 -2.69 2.82 -1.35
N CYS A 68 -3.59 1.98 -0.85
CA CYS A 68 -4.94 2.33 -0.47
C CYS A 68 -5.06 2.31 1.06
N ASN A 69 -5.18 3.48 1.69
CA ASN A 69 -5.23 3.62 3.15
C ASN A 69 -4.11 2.87 3.89
N GLY A 70 -2.88 2.93 3.37
CA GLY A 70 -1.72 2.27 3.97
C GLY A 70 -1.51 0.79 3.57
N HIS A 71 -2.41 0.20 2.79
CA HIS A 71 -2.30 -1.19 2.35
C HIS A 71 -2.12 -1.32 0.83
N ASP A 72 -1.43 -2.35 0.37
CA ASP A 72 -1.39 -2.68 -1.06
C ASP A 72 -2.79 -3.07 -1.58
N PRO A 73 -3.02 -3.07 -2.90
CA PRO A 73 -4.35 -3.25 -3.47
C PRO A 73 -4.99 -4.61 -3.15
N VAL A 74 -4.20 -5.67 -2.94
CA VAL A 74 -4.70 -7.01 -2.64
C VAL A 74 -5.12 -7.08 -1.18
N THR A 75 -4.25 -6.64 -0.27
CA THR A 75 -4.55 -6.59 1.17
C THR A 75 -5.73 -5.67 1.46
N PHE A 76 -5.77 -4.49 0.82
CA PHE A 76 -6.88 -3.56 0.97
C PHE A 76 -8.21 -4.17 0.52
N ALA A 77 -8.21 -4.97 -0.56
CA ALA A 77 -9.39 -5.68 -1.01
C ALA A 77 -9.85 -6.72 0.04
N ALA A 78 -8.92 -7.50 0.58
CA ALA A 78 -9.19 -8.50 1.61
C ALA A 78 -9.84 -7.89 2.86
N LEU A 79 -9.24 -6.80 3.38
CA LEU A 79 -9.75 -6.06 4.55
C LEU A 79 -11.14 -5.46 4.34
N ASN A 80 -11.57 -5.31 3.09
CA ASN A 80 -12.90 -4.79 2.73
C ASN A 80 -13.85 -5.88 2.18
N ASN A 81 -13.52 -7.17 2.33
CA ASN A 81 -14.31 -8.30 1.80
C ASN A 81 -14.52 -8.26 0.27
N ALA A 82 -13.58 -7.66 -0.47
CA ALA A 82 -13.68 -7.45 -1.90
C ALA A 82 -12.90 -8.53 -2.70
N ASN A 83 -13.36 -9.78 -2.60
CA ASN A 83 -12.64 -10.95 -3.11
C ASN A 83 -12.44 -10.95 -4.64
N LYS A 84 -13.40 -10.47 -5.44
CA LYS A 84 -13.32 -10.46 -6.90
C LYS A 84 -12.29 -9.46 -7.39
N THR A 85 -12.24 -8.28 -6.77
CA THR A 85 -11.27 -7.23 -7.09
C THR A 85 -9.89 -7.55 -6.52
N GLY A 86 -9.81 -8.16 -5.33
CA GLY A 86 -8.59 -8.69 -4.75
C GLY A 86 -7.95 -9.76 -5.63
N THR A 87 -8.75 -10.77 -6.05
CA THR A 87 -8.30 -11.81 -6.99
C THR A 87 -7.84 -11.19 -8.32
N LEU A 88 -8.57 -10.19 -8.83
CA LEU A 88 -8.18 -9.51 -10.06
C LEU A 88 -6.84 -8.78 -9.90
N MET A 89 -6.58 -8.13 -8.78
CA MET A 89 -5.30 -7.47 -8.51
C MET A 89 -4.15 -8.46 -8.32
N ALA A 90 -4.37 -9.54 -7.57
CA ALA A 90 -3.38 -10.62 -7.42
C ALA A 90 -2.98 -11.23 -8.77
N SER A 91 -3.95 -11.43 -9.67
CA SER A 91 -3.67 -11.92 -11.04
C SER A 91 -2.76 -10.99 -11.85
N ARG A 92 -2.73 -9.68 -11.57
CA ARG A 92 -1.81 -8.73 -12.22
C ARG A 92 -0.38 -8.88 -11.76
N LEU A 93 -0.18 -9.51 -10.61
CA LEU A 93 1.13 -9.80 -10.05
C LEU A 93 1.59 -11.23 -10.38
N ASN A 94 0.74 -12.06 -11.00
CA ASN A 94 0.95 -13.50 -11.20
C ASN A 94 1.14 -14.26 -9.87
N VAL A 95 0.42 -13.85 -8.82
CA VAL A 95 0.38 -14.55 -7.53
C VAL A 95 -1.02 -15.04 -7.24
N ASP A 96 -1.10 -16.15 -6.51
CA ASP A 96 -2.37 -16.69 -6.06
C ASP A 96 -2.95 -15.84 -4.92
N TYR A 97 -4.25 -15.57 -5.00
CA TYR A 97 -4.93 -14.73 -4.01
C TYR A 97 -5.01 -15.42 -2.64
N GLN A 98 -5.25 -16.73 -2.59
CA GLN A 98 -5.33 -17.47 -1.33
C GLN A 98 -3.96 -17.57 -0.66
N GLU A 99 -2.89 -17.73 -1.45
CA GLU A 99 -1.52 -17.70 -0.92
C GLU A 99 -1.18 -16.36 -0.26
N LEU A 100 -1.66 -15.24 -0.83
CA LEU A 100 -1.50 -13.91 -0.24
C LEU A 100 -2.32 -13.75 1.04
N LEU A 101 -3.57 -14.21 1.04
CA LEU A 101 -4.44 -14.15 2.22
C LEU A 101 -3.90 -14.96 3.39
N ALA A 102 -3.24 -16.09 3.14
CA ALA A 102 -2.64 -16.92 4.19
C ALA A 102 -1.47 -16.24 4.93
N LYS A 103 -0.96 -15.12 4.41
CA LYS A 103 0.16 -14.36 4.99
C LYS A 103 -0.29 -13.07 5.71
N LEU A 104 -1.59 -12.75 5.67
CA LEU A 104 -2.20 -11.63 6.37
C LEU A 104 -2.47 -11.98 7.83
#